data_AF-A0A9X2IPE4-F1
#
_entry.id   AF-A0A9X2IPE4-F1
#
_cell.length_a   1.000
_cell.length_b   1.000
_cell.length_c   1.000
_cell.angle_alpha   90.00
_cell.angle_beta   90.00
_cell.angle_gamma   90.00
#
_symmetry.space_group_name_H-M   'P 1'
#
loop_
_entity.id
_entity.type
_entity.pdbx_description
1 polymer ?
#
loop_
_entity_poly.entity_id
_entity_poly.type
_entity_poly.pdbx_seq_one_letter_code
_entity_poly.pdbx_strand_id
1 'polypeptide(L)'
;MNMLLQPVFDAIAEVKQCLGPYKQTDAKQKKTKYASLMMFNLLFILLYAILILYSLYYIIMAFIHGFYVLFGLCVTLPMIGVFILLRRKVYPRFKQEYVKGHDLDL
;
A
#
# COMPACT_ATOMS: atom_id res chain seq x y z
N MET A 1 7.88 -0.97 16.79
CA MET A 1 7.39 -0.53 15.45
C MET A 1 6.19 -1.38 15.07
N ASN A 2 5.03 -0.78 14.78
CA ASN A 2 3.80 -1.52 14.46
C ASN A 2 3.89 -2.12 13.04
N MET A 3 4.14 -3.43 12.96
CA MET A 3 4.28 -4.18 11.70
C MET A 3 3.05 -4.07 10.77
N LEU A 4 1.87 -3.80 11.32
CA LEU A 4 0.62 -3.61 10.56
C LEU A 4 0.46 -2.20 9.96
N LEU A 5 1.06 -1.17 10.55
CA LEU A 5 0.90 0.21 10.07
C LEU A 5 2.12 0.71 9.28
N GLN A 6 3.28 0.12 9.52
CA GLN A 6 4.52 0.43 8.81
C GLN A 6 4.37 0.43 7.27
N PRO A 7 3.71 -0.54 6.63
CA PRO A 7 3.54 -0.55 5.17
C PRO A 7 2.84 0.69 4.62
N VAL A 8 1.88 1.23 5.38
CA VAL A 8 1.12 2.43 5.02
C VAL A 8 1.99 3.67 5.17
N PHE A 9 2.73 3.79 6.27
CA PHE A 9 3.65 4.92 6.46
C PHE A 9 4.76 4.94 5.40
N ASP A 10 5.31 3.78 5.05
CA ASP A 10 6.31 3.65 3.99
C ASP A 10 5.73 4.08 2.63
N ALA A 11 4.48 3.70 2.33
CA ALA A 11 3.80 4.11 1.11
C ALA A 11 3.54 5.63 1.07
N ILE A 12 3.13 6.23 2.18
CA ILE A 12 2.93 7.69 2.28
C ILE A 12 4.26 8.43 2.12
N ALA A 13 5.33 7.93 2.75
CA ALA A 13 6.66 8.52 2.63
C ALA A 13 7.14 8.50 1.17
N GLU A 14 6.96 7.40 0.46
CA GLU A 14 7.31 7.31 -0.96
C GLU A 14 6.45 8.21 -1.85
N VAL A 15 5.14 8.35 -1.58
CA VAL A 15 4.30 9.30 -2.32
C VAL A 15 4.86 10.72 -2.17
N LYS A 16 5.27 11.10 -0.96
CA LYS A 16 5.91 12.42 -0.71
C LYS A 16 7.27 12.54 -1.42
N GLN A 17 8.08 11.48 -1.42
CA GLN A 17 9.37 11.46 -2.13
C GLN A 17 9.19 11.66 -3.64
N CYS A 18 8.18 11.03 -4.26
CA CYS A 18 7.89 11.21 -5.68
C CYS A 18 7.30 12.60 -6.01
N LEU A 19 6.63 13.25 -5.05
CA LEU A 19 5.89 14.50 -5.27
C LEU A 19 6.79 15.69 -5.58
N GLY A 20 7.99 15.74 -4.99
CA GLY A 20 9.00 16.77 -5.26
C GLY A 20 9.53 16.70 -6.70
N PRO A 21 10.17 15.59 -7.10
CA PRO A 21 10.67 15.37 -8.45
C PRO A 21 9.58 15.47 -9.52
N TYR A 22 8.36 15.02 -9.22
CA TYR A 22 7.20 15.19 -10.10
C TYR A 22 6.91 16.66 -10.43
N LYS A 23 7.00 17.56 -9.44
CA LYS A 23 6.77 19.00 -9.65
C LYS A 23 7.93 19.69 -10.37
N GLN A 24 9.16 19.21 -10.15
CA GLN A 24 10.38 19.83 -10.70
C GLN A 24 10.73 19.38 -12.12
N THR A 25 10.28 18.19 -12.54
CA THR A 25 10.56 17.65 -13.88
C THR A 25 9.64 18.24 -14.94
N ASP A 26 10.19 18.80 -16.02
CA ASP A 26 9.37 19.24 -17.18
C ASP A 26 9.16 18.16 -18.24
N ALA A 27 9.96 17.10 -18.22
CA ALA A 27 9.80 15.97 -19.13
C ALA A 27 8.49 15.21 -18.83
N LYS A 28 7.50 15.35 -19.73
CA LYS A 28 6.18 14.68 -19.63
C LYS A 28 6.29 13.18 -19.36
N GLN A 29 7.24 12.49 -20.01
CA GLN A 29 7.50 11.07 -19.77
C GLN A 29 7.94 10.78 -18.33
N LYS A 30 8.88 11.54 -17.75
CA LYS A 30 9.32 11.37 -16.36
C LYS A 30 8.19 11.71 -15.36
N LYS A 31 7.39 12.75 -15.63
CA LYS A 31 6.19 13.08 -14.83
C LYS A 31 5.18 11.93 -14.77
N THR A 32 4.83 11.32 -15.92
CA THR A 32 3.91 10.18 -15.96
C THR A 32 4.44 9.00 -15.14
N LYS A 33 5.76 8.78 -15.12
CA LYS A 33 6.39 7.68 -14.38
C LYS A 33 6.31 7.90 -12.87
N TYR A 34 6.64 9.09 -12.37
CA TYR A 34 6.44 9.45 -10.95
C TYR A 34 4.98 9.35 -10.54
N ALA A 35 4.05 9.83 -11.39
CA ALA A 35 2.62 9.71 -11.16
C ALA A 35 2.17 8.25 -11.07
N SER A 36 2.71 7.36 -11.91
CA SER A 36 2.41 5.92 -11.88
C SER A 36 2.84 5.28 -10.57
N LEU A 37 4.04 5.61 -10.07
CA LEU A 37 4.56 5.09 -8.80
C LEU A 37 3.74 5.61 -7.60
N MET A 38 3.38 6.91 -7.63
CA MET A 38 2.50 7.51 -6.63
C MET A 38 1.11 6.86 -6.64
N MET A 39 0.53 6.63 -7.82
CA MET A 39 -0.78 6.02 -7.97
C MET A 39 -0.81 4.58 -7.48
N PHE A 40 0.25 3.80 -7.77
CA PHE A 40 0.40 2.46 -7.21
C PHE A 40 0.42 2.49 -5.66
N ASN A 41 1.20 3.40 -5.07
CA ASN A 41 1.27 3.54 -3.62
C ASN A 41 -0.04 4.01 -2.99
N LEU A 42 -0.76 4.93 -3.64
CA LEU A 42 -2.10 5.35 -3.25
C LEU A 42 -3.10 4.19 -3.30
N LEU A 43 -3.09 3.41 -4.38
CA LEU A 43 -3.96 2.24 -4.53
C LEU A 43 -3.66 1.18 -3.46
N PHE A 44 -2.38 0.95 -3.17
CA PHE A 44 -1.97 0.06 -2.08
C PHE A 44 -2.53 0.53 -0.73
N ILE A 45 -2.39 1.81 -0.39
CA ILE A 45 -2.93 2.39 0.85
C ILE A 45 -4.45 2.20 0.91
N LEU A 46 -5.15 2.50 -0.18
CA LEU A 46 -6.62 2.38 -0.25
C LEU A 46 -7.09 0.94 -0.03
N LEU A 47 -6.51 -0.02 -0.76
CA LEU A 47 -6.86 -1.44 -0.63
C LEU A 47 -6.53 -1.97 0.76
N TYR A 48 -5.37 -1.59 1.31
CA TYR A 48 -4.98 -1.97 2.66
C TYR A 48 -5.93 -1.39 3.71
N ALA A 49 -6.34 -0.12 3.57
CA ALA A 49 -7.31 0.52 4.45
C ALA A 49 -8.67 -0.20 4.40
N ILE A 50 -9.14 -0.61 3.22
CA ILE A 50 -10.38 -1.40 3.08
C ILE A 50 -10.29 -2.71 3.86
N LEU A 51 -9.18 -3.43 3.80
CA LEU A 51 -8.99 -4.69 4.54
C LEU A 51 -9.00 -4.48 6.06
N ILE A 52 -8.38 -3.39 6.54
CA ILE A 52 -8.42 -3.02 7.95
C ILE A 52 -9.84 -2.66 8.38
N LEU A 53 -10.55 -1.86 7.59
CA LEU A 53 -11.95 -1.50 7.85
C LEU A 53 -12.87 -2.72 7.87
N TYR A 54 -12.67 -3.67 6.95
CA TYR A 54 -13.41 -4.94 6.95
C TYR A 54 -13.14 -5.76 8.21
N SER A 55 -11.88 -5.78 8.67
CA SER A 55 -11.52 -6.47 9.90
C SER A 55 -12.17 -5.80 11.12
N LEU A 56 -12.20 -4.47 11.17
CA LEU A 56 -12.93 -3.72 12.20
C LEU A 56 -14.45 -3.98 12.13
N TYR A 57 -15.02 -4.06 10.93
CA TYR A 57 -16.43 -4.39 10.73
C TYR A 57 -16.79 -5.76 11.32
N TYR A 58 -15.99 -6.80 11.05
CA TYR A 58 -16.21 -8.12 11.65
C TYR A 58 -16.08 -8.10 13.18
N ILE A 59 -15.14 -7.31 13.72
CA ILE A 59 -15.00 -7.13 15.18
C ILE A 59 -16.25 -6.48 15.77
N ILE A 60 -16.75 -5.39 15.17
CA ILE A 60 -17.96 -4.69 15.62
C ILE A 60 -19.18 -5.62 15.52
N MET A 61 -19.33 -6.33 14.40
CA MET A 61 -20.46 -7.24 14.19
C MET A 61 -20.46 -8.43 15.15
N ALA A 62 -19.30 -8.86 15.65
CA ALA A 62 -19.23 -9.91 16.66
C ALA A 62 -19.91 -9.54 17.98
N PHE A 63 -19.95 -8.25 18.34
CA PHE A 63 -20.68 -7.79 19.53
C PHE A 63 -22.20 -7.85 19.37
N ILE A 64 -22.71 -7.80 18.13
CA ILE A 64 -24.15 -7.80 17.84
C ILE A 64 -24.65 -9.22 17.53
N HIS A 65 -23.91 -9.94 16.68
CA HIS A 65 -24.34 -11.23 16.12
C HIS A 65 -23.69 -12.42 16.83
N GLY A 66 -22.66 -12.21 17.65
CA GLY A 66 -21.94 -13.25 18.39
C GLY A 66 -20.57 -13.57 17.80
N PHE A 67 -19.76 -14.30 18.59
CA PHE A 67 -18.35 -14.58 18.29
C PHE A 67 -18.10 -15.36 16.99
N TYR A 68 -19.08 -16.08 16.45
CA TYR A 68 -18.90 -16.83 15.20
C TYR A 68 -18.61 -15.90 14.00
N VAL A 69 -19.02 -14.62 14.06
CA VAL A 69 -18.72 -13.63 13.03
C VAL A 69 -17.22 -13.33 12.93
N LEU A 70 -16.46 -13.54 14.01
CA LEU A 70 -15.00 -13.42 13.99
C LEU A 70 -14.34 -14.45 13.08
N PHE A 71 -15.04 -15.53 12.69
CA PHE A 71 -14.52 -16.46 11.70
C PHE A 71 -14.25 -15.77 10.34
N GLY A 72 -14.95 -14.67 10.03
CA GLY A 72 -14.66 -13.81 8.88
C GLY A 72 -13.23 -13.22 8.91
N LEU A 73 -12.65 -13.02 10.09
CA LEU A 73 -11.26 -12.57 10.23
C LEU A 73 -10.25 -13.62 9.74
N CYS A 74 -10.62 -14.90 9.70
CA CYS A 74 -9.76 -15.94 9.14
C CYS A 74 -9.53 -15.76 7.64
N VAL A 75 -10.36 -14.96 6.95
CA VAL A 75 -10.16 -14.60 5.53
C VAL A 75 -9.42 -13.27 5.40
N THR A 76 -9.77 -12.27 6.22
CA THR A 76 -9.15 -10.94 6.12
C THR A 76 -7.70 -10.92 6.62
N LEU A 77 -7.37 -11.68 7.67
CA LEU A 77 -6.02 -11.72 8.23
C LEU A 77 -4.97 -12.32 7.26
N PRO A 78 -5.21 -13.46 6.59
CA PRO A 78 -4.31 -13.94 5.55
C PRO A 78 -4.17 -12.95 4.39
N MET A 79 -5.26 -12.30 3.98
CA MET A 79 -5.22 -11.27 2.94
C MET A 79 -4.33 -10.08 3.34
N ILE A 80 -4.46 -9.57 4.56
CA ILE A 80 -3.56 -8.54 5.10
C ILE A 80 -2.11 -9.03 5.08
N GLY A 81 -1.87 -10.29 5.48
CA GLY A 81 -0.55 -10.92 5.40
C GLY A 81 0.03 -10.94 3.98
N VAL A 82 -0.77 -11.31 2.97
CA VAL A 82 -0.38 -11.28 1.56
C VAL A 82 -0.03 -9.86 1.10
N PHE A 83 -0.83 -8.86 1.47
CA PHE A 83 -0.55 -7.46 1.15
C PHE A 83 0.77 -6.97 1.77
N ILE A 84 1.05 -7.34 3.02
CA ILE A 84 2.32 -7.03 3.69
C ILE A 84 3.48 -7.71 2.96
N LEU A 85 3.35 -8.98 2.58
CA LEU A 85 4.39 -9.69 1.85
C LEU A 85 4.64 -9.09 0.47
N LEU A 86 3.58 -8.72 -0.25
CA LEU A 86 3.67 -8.05 -1.55
C LEU A 86 4.45 -6.73 -1.40
N ARG A 87 4.12 -5.93 -0.39
CA ARG A 87 4.82 -4.66 -0.10
C ARG A 87 6.28 -4.85 0.29
N ARG A 88 6.60 -5.88 1.08
CA ARG A 88 7.98 -6.06 1.60
C ARG A 88 8.89 -6.78 0.63
N LYS A 89 8.37 -7.66 -0.22
CA LYS A 89 9.19 -8.57 -1.04
C LYS A 89 9.07 -8.32 -2.53
N VAL A 90 7.85 -8.07 -3.02
CA VAL A 90 7.59 -7.90 -4.47
C VAL A 90 7.81 -6.45 -4.88
N TYR A 91 7.25 -5.52 -4.11
CA TYR A 91 7.31 -4.09 -4.43
C TYR A 91 8.74 -3.52 -4.53
N PRO A 92 9.70 -3.85 -3.65
CA PRO A 92 11.06 -3.30 -3.78
C PRO A 92 11.77 -3.78 -5.05
N ARG A 93 11.52 -5.02 -5.47
CA ARG A 93 12.06 -5.57 -6.73
C ARG A 93 11.46 -4.85 -7.93
N PHE A 94 10.13 -4.71 -7.95
CA PHE A 94 9.41 -3.95 -8.96
C PHE A 94 9.91 -2.50 -9.04
N LYS A 95 10.04 -1.82 -7.89
CA LYS A 95 10.54 -0.44 -7.80
C LYS A 95 11.96 -0.34 -8.37
N GLN A 96 12.87 -1.24 -8.00
CA GLN A 96 14.25 -1.19 -8.50
C GLN A 96 14.33 -1.36 -10.02
N GLU A 97 13.57 -2.28 -10.59
CA GLU A 97 13.51 -2.46 -12.05
C GLU A 97 12.84 -1.25 -12.73
N TYR A 98 11.76 -0.73 -12.13
CA TYR A 98 11.03 0.42 -12.66
C TYR A 98 11.86 1.70 -12.61
N VAL A 99 12.66 1.90 -11.56
CA VAL A 99 13.56 3.06 -11.40
C VAL A 99 14.78 2.94 -12.32
N LYS A 100 15.46 1.78 -12.34
CA LYS A 100 16.63 1.54 -13.21
C LYS A 100 16.30 1.60 -14.69
N GLY A 101 15.15 1.08 -15.09
CA GLY A 101 14.75 1.12 -16.50
C GLY A 101 14.37 2.52 -16.99
N HIS A 102 14.25 3.53 -16.10
CA HIS A 102 13.56 4.77 -16.39
C HIS A 102 14.30 6.06 -15.95
N ASP A 103 15.54 5.96 -15.46
CA ASP A 103 16.36 7.09 -14.97
C ASP A 103 15.58 8.04 -14.05
N LEU A 104 14.96 7.46 -13.02
CA LEU A 104 14.30 8.21 -11.95
C LEU A 104 15.28 8.38 -10.78
N ASP A 105 15.38 9.60 -10.25
CA ASP A 105 16.23 9.93 -9.11
C ASP A 105 15.43 9.70 -7.81
N LEU A 106 15.27 8.43 -7.40
CA LEU A 106 14.41 7.97 -6.29
C LEU A 106 15.12 7.09 -5.27
#